data_AF-A0AAD8IXW5-F1
#
_entry.id   AF-A0AAD8IXW5-F1
#
_cell.length_a   1.000
_cell.length_b   1.000
_cell.length_c   1.000
_cell.angle_alpha   90.00
_cell.angle_beta   90.00
_cell.angle_gamma   90.00
#
_symmetry.space_group_name_H-M   'P 1'
#
loop_
_entity.id
_entity.type
_entity.pdbx_description
1 polymer ?
#
loop_
_entity_poly.entity_id
_entity_poly.type
_entity_poly.pdbx_seq_one_letter_code
_entity_poly.pdbx_strand_id
1 'polypeptide(L)'
;MTELLILSASLNPRDGYRSFNIENICKLAEKFYPEDFLGDEKIHLQCELQHYGLDVPVLPDLKNLSTLGDLCHGLVTTGKADMDYLIVYIEKEIAETISTEEIIDSFYLIKERRVHLK
;
A
#
# COMPACT_ATOMS: atom_id res chain seq x y z
N MET A 1 13.02 2.26 -8.64
CA MET A 1 12.96 1.43 -7.42
C MET A 1 12.73 2.26 -6.16
N THR A 2 13.53 3.29 -5.86
CA THR A 2 13.33 4.14 -4.66
C THR A 2 11.94 4.78 -4.62
N GLU A 3 11.44 5.24 -5.76
CA GLU A 3 10.11 5.85 -5.87
C GLU A 3 8.97 4.83 -5.66
N LEU A 4 9.09 3.61 -6.19
CA LEU A 4 8.14 2.51 -5.93
C LEU A 4 8.02 2.25 -4.43
N LEU A 5 9.15 2.16 -3.72
CA LEU A 5 9.19 1.96 -2.26
C LEU A 5 8.60 3.15 -1.48
N ILE A 6 8.84 4.38 -1.94
CA ILE A 6 8.29 5.58 -1.31
C ILE A 6 6.77 5.64 -1.48
N LEU A 7 6.26 5.30 -2.66
CA LEU A 7 4.83 5.29 -2.95
C LEU A 7 4.13 4.10 -2.28
N SER A 8 4.74 2.92 -2.26
CA SER A 8 4.19 1.73 -1.58
C SER A 8 4.13 1.89 -0.06
N ALA A 9 4.96 2.76 0.53
CA ALA A 9 4.85 3.10 1.94
C ALA A 9 3.49 3.71 2.33
N SER A 10 2.74 4.24 1.37
CA SER A 10 1.37 4.74 1.59
C SER A 10 0.32 3.64 1.78
N LEU A 11 0.67 2.38 1.54
CA LEU A 11 -0.17 1.21 1.79
C LEU A 11 0.10 0.56 3.16
N ASN A 12 1.05 1.10 3.94
CA ASN A 12 1.42 0.48 5.21
C ASN A 12 0.27 0.57 6.24
N PRO A 13 -0.26 -0.57 6.72
CA PRO A 13 -1.36 -0.59 7.67
C PRO A 13 -0.98 -0.14 9.08
N ARG A 14 0.33 -0.09 9.39
CA ARG A 14 0.84 0.26 10.72
C ARG A 14 0.37 1.64 11.19
N ASP A 15 0.23 1.79 12.51
CA ASP A 15 -0.17 3.03 13.18
C ASP A 15 -1.53 3.56 12.69
N GLY A 16 -2.44 2.65 12.31
CA GLY A 16 -3.77 2.99 11.82
C GLY A 16 -3.73 3.71 10.48
N TYR A 17 -2.93 3.21 9.52
CA TYR A 17 -2.80 3.79 8.19
C TYR A 17 -2.30 5.25 8.18
N ARG A 18 -1.42 5.61 9.12
CA ARG A 18 -0.90 6.99 9.23
C ARG A 18 -0.22 7.50 7.96
N SER A 19 0.38 6.61 7.18
CA SER A 19 1.06 6.93 5.92
C SER A 19 0.12 6.95 4.70
N PHE A 20 -1.16 6.64 4.91
CA PHE A 20 -2.15 6.57 3.84
C PHE A 20 -2.25 7.88 3.08
N ASN A 21 -2.04 7.79 1.78
CA ASN A 21 -2.06 8.94 0.89
C ASN A 21 -2.60 8.50 -0.47
N ILE A 22 -3.80 8.95 -0.77
CA ILE A 22 -4.53 8.62 -2.00
C ILE A 22 -3.73 9.02 -3.24
N GLU A 23 -3.15 10.21 -3.25
CA GLU A 23 -2.39 10.72 -4.40
C GLU A 23 -1.17 9.85 -4.69
N ASN A 24 -0.45 9.39 -3.66
CA ASN A 24 0.69 8.50 -3.82
C ASN A 24 0.26 7.12 -4.33
N ILE A 25 -0.86 6.58 -3.85
CA ILE A 25 -1.39 5.28 -4.29
C ILE A 25 -1.88 5.36 -5.74
N CYS A 26 -2.56 6.43 -6.14
CA CYS A 26 -2.94 6.65 -7.54
C CYS A 26 -1.70 6.80 -8.44
N LYS A 27 -0.69 7.57 -8.02
CA LYS A 27 0.59 7.67 -8.75
C LYS A 27 1.29 6.32 -8.87
N LEU A 28 1.18 5.47 -7.85
CA LEU A 28 1.75 4.13 -7.86
C LEU A 28 1.09 3.26 -8.94
N ALA A 29 -0.24 3.21 -8.95
CA ALA A 29 -1.02 2.48 -9.96
C ALA A 29 -0.73 3.01 -11.37
N GLU A 30 -0.73 4.32 -11.56
CA GLU A 30 -0.49 4.94 -12.86
C GLU A 30 0.92 4.69 -13.42
N LYS A 31 1.93 4.70 -12.55
CA LYS A 31 3.33 4.70 -12.97
C LYS A 31 3.94 3.30 -13.01
N PHE A 32 3.54 2.42 -12.10
CA PHE A 32 4.16 1.10 -11.94
C PHE A 32 3.23 -0.04 -12.35
N TYR A 33 1.92 0.19 -12.38
CA TYR A 33 0.91 -0.80 -12.78
C TYR A 33 0.01 -0.27 -13.92
N PRO A 34 0.55 0.36 -14.98
CA PRO A 34 -0.29 1.00 -16.00
C PRO A 34 -1.14 0.02 -16.82
N GLU A 35 -0.74 -1.25 -16.92
CA GLU A 35 -1.46 -2.29 -17.68
C GLU A 35 -2.51 -3.02 -16.84
N ASP A 36 -2.39 -3.00 -15.51
CA ASP A 36 -3.35 -3.62 -14.59
C ASP A 36 -4.61 -2.77 -14.38
N PHE A 37 -4.59 -1.52 -14.84
CA PHE A 37 -5.67 -0.55 -14.64
C PHE A 37 -6.06 0.13 -15.94
N LEU A 38 -7.29 -0.12 -16.39
CA LEU A 38 -7.94 0.65 -17.44
C LEU A 38 -8.23 2.09 -16.97
N GLY A 39 -8.46 3.01 -17.91
CA GLY A 39 -8.67 4.42 -17.60
C GLY A 39 -9.80 4.67 -16.59
N ASP A 40 -10.92 3.96 -16.74
CA ASP A 40 -12.08 4.09 -15.84
C ASP A 40 -11.81 3.44 -14.46
N GLU A 41 -11.00 2.38 -14.40
CA GLU A 41 -10.62 1.71 -13.16
C GLU A 41 -9.71 2.59 -12.29
N LYS A 42 -8.91 3.49 -12.89
CA LYS A 42 -8.10 4.48 -12.14
C LYS A 42 -8.96 5.53 -11.44
N ILE A 43 -10.04 5.96 -12.11
CA ILE A 43 -11.02 6.87 -11.51
C ILE A 43 -11.77 6.14 -10.38
N HIS A 44 -12.13 4.88 -10.60
CA HIS A 44 -12.77 4.04 -9.59
C HIS A 44 -11.88 3.86 -8.35
N LEU A 45 -10.60 3.52 -8.54
CA LEU A 45 -9.60 3.41 -7.49
C LEU A 45 -9.58 4.65 -6.58
N GLN A 46 -9.59 5.85 -7.17
CA GLN A 46 -9.56 7.08 -6.38
C GLN A 46 -10.82 7.23 -5.50
N CYS A 47 -12.00 6.89 -6.02
CA CYS A 47 -13.24 6.90 -5.24
C CYS A 47 -13.22 5.87 -4.11
N GLU A 48 -12.75 4.65 -4.39
CA GLU A 48 -12.64 3.60 -3.38
C GLU A 48 -11.66 3.97 -2.26
N LEU A 49 -10.51 4.56 -2.61
CA LEU A 49 -9.53 5.06 -1.66
C LEU A 49 -10.11 6.11 -0.72
N GLN A 50 -11.01 6.97 -1.23
CA GLN A 50 -11.70 7.96 -0.39
C GLN A 50 -12.63 7.29 0.62
N HIS A 51 -13.41 6.29 0.18
CA HIS A 51 -14.27 5.53 1.09
C HIS A 51 -13.45 4.75 2.13
N TYR A 52 -12.37 4.10 1.69
CA TYR A 52 -11.47 3.37 2.57
C TYR A 52 -10.89 4.26 3.68
N GLY A 53 -10.43 5.47 3.35
CA GLY A 53 -9.92 6.42 4.34
C GLY A 53 -10.96 6.86 5.38
N LEU A 54 -12.25 6.83 5.04
CA LEU A 54 -13.35 7.11 5.97
C LEU A 54 -13.71 5.91 6.84
N ASP A 55 -13.52 4.71 6.32
CA ASP A 55 -13.92 3.45 6.95
C ASP A 55 -12.92 2.94 7.98
N VAL A 56 -11.62 3.05 7.68
CA VAL A 56 -10.52 2.57 8.56
C VAL A 56 -10.61 3.12 9.99
N PRO A 57 -10.90 4.41 10.24
CA PRO A 57 -11.04 4.94 11.61
C PRO A 57 -12.28 4.45 12.35
N VAL A 58 -13.29 3.96 11.63
CA VAL A 58 -14.61 3.61 12.20
C VAL A 58 -14.73 2.10 12.40
N LEU A 59 -14.10 1.29 11.54
CA LEU A 59 -14.15 -0.16 11.58
C LEU A 59 -13.06 -0.72 12.51
N PRO A 60 -13.42 -1.33 13.66
CA PRO A 60 -12.46 -1.88 14.61
C PRO A 60 -11.58 -2.95 13.99
N ASP A 61 -12.13 -3.72 13.07
CA ASP A 61 -11.45 -4.81 12.36
C ASP A 61 -10.37 -4.29 11.38
N LEU A 62 -10.35 -2.99 11.06
CA LEU A 62 -9.34 -2.37 10.20
C LEU A 62 -8.34 -1.47 10.96
N LYS A 63 -8.49 -1.32 12.28
CA LYS A 63 -7.67 -0.37 13.07
C LYS A 63 -6.26 -0.83 13.41
N ASN A 64 -6.06 -2.13 13.60
CA ASN A 64 -4.82 -2.70 14.15
C ASN A 64 -4.26 -3.80 13.24
N LEU A 65 -4.19 -3.51 11.94
CA LEU A 65 -3.69 -4.44 10.94
C LEU A 65 -2.16 -4.40 10.92
N SER A 66 -1.52 -5.57 11.05
CA SER A 66 -0.06 -5.69 11.14
C SER A 66 0.56 -6.34 9.90
N THR A 67 -0.24 -7.09 9.17
CA THR A 67 0.14 -7.81 7.95
C THR A 67 -0.90 -7.65 6.86
N LEU A 68 -0.51 -7.95 5.62
CA LEU A 68 -1.43 -8.05 4.48
C LEU A 68 -2.54 -9.08 4.72
N GLY A 69 -2.21 -10.19 5.40
CA GLY A 69 -3.19 -11.21 5.78
C GLY A 69 -4.27 -10.67 6.73
N ASP A 70 -3.88 -9.81 7.67
CA ASP A 70 -4.84 -9.16 8.58
C ASP A 70 -5.79 -8.25 7.79
N LEU A 71 -5.26 -7.50 6.80
CA LEU A 71 -6.08 -6.64 5.94
C LEU A 71 -7.10 -7.47 5.15
N CYS A 72 -6.65 -8.51 4.46
CA CYS A 72 -7.54 -9.39 3.71
C CYS A 72 -8.66 -9.95 4.60
N HIS A 73 -8.32 -10.38 5.81
CA HIS A 73 -9.30 -10.85 6.77
C HIS A 73 -10.28 -9.74 7.19
N GLY A 74 -9.78 -8.56 7.54
CA GLY A 74 -10.60 -7.40 7.94
C GLY A 74 -11.58 -6.93 6.85
N LEU A 75 -11.18 -6.99 5.59
CA LEU A 75 -12.05 -6.65 4.46
C LEU A 75 -13.17 -7.69 4.28
N VAL A 76 -12.87 -8.98 4.41
CA VAL A 76 -13.88 -10.05 4.36
C VAL A 76 -14.87 -9.90 5.52
N THR A 77 -14.38 -9.70 6.75
CA THR A 77 -15.26 -9.60 7.93
C THR A 77 -16.16 -8.39 7.92
N THR A 78 -15.70 -7.28 7.32
CA THR A 78 -16.50 -6.04 7.22
C THR A 78 -17.48 -6.06 6.05
N GLY A 79 -17.55 -7.17 5.29
CA GLY A 79 -18.38 -7.28 4.08
C GLY A 79 -17.89 -6.37 2.95
N LYS A 80 -16.63 -5.95 3.03
CA LYS A 80 -15.99 -5.02 2.11
C LYS A 80 -15.10 -5.71 1.09
N ALA A 81 -14.89 -7.01 1.22
CA ALA A 81 -14.18 -7.80 0.21
C ALA A 81 -14.86 -7.82 -1.17
N ASP A 82 -16.17 -7.55 -1.24
CA ASP A 82 -16.94 -7.46 -2.50
C ASP A 82 -16.92 -6.06 -3.13
N MET A 83 -16.36 -5.06 -2.45
CA MET A 83 -15.97 -3.80 -3.10
C MET A 83 -14.62 -4.06 -3.75
N ASP A 84 -14.45 -3.71 -5.01
CA ASP A 84 -13.29 -4.03 -5.86
C ASP A 84 -12.00 -3.36 -5.36
N TYR A 85 -11.50 -3.75 -4.18
CA TYR A 85 -10.31 -3.16 -3.57
C TYR A 85 -9.08 -3.45 -4.41
N LEU A 86 -8.87 -2.61 -5.41
CA LEU A 86 -7.65 -2.46 -6.18
C LEU A 86 -6.45 -2.23 -5.26
N ILE A 87 -6.67 -1.73 -4.03
CA ILE A 87 -5.69 -1.71 -2.94
C ILE A 87 -5.15 -3.10 -2.58
N VAL A 88 -6.01 -4.11 -2.47
CA VAL A 88 -5.59 -5.49 -2.15
C VAL A 88 -4.82 -6.09 -3.32
N TYR A 89 -5.22 -5.77 -4.55
CA TYR A 89 -4.48 -6.14 -5.74
C TYR A 89 -3.09 -5.50 -5.77
N ILE A 90 -3.00 -4.18 -5.55
CA ILE A 90 -1.74 -3.45 -5.50
C ILE A 90 -0.84 -3.98 -4.38
N GLU A 91 -1.36 -4.19 -3.16
CA GLU A 91 -0.56 -4.70 -2.05
C GLU A 91 -0.08 -6.13 -2.28
N LYS A 92 -0.92 -7.00 -2.86
CA LYS A 92 -0.54 -8.36 -3.24
C LYS A 92 0.53 -8.35 -4.33
N GLU A 93 0.32 -7.59 -5.40
CA GLU A 93 1.28 -7.46 -6.50
C GLU A 93 2.62 -6.93 -6.00
N ILE A 94 2.62 -5.88 -5.15
CA ILE A 94 3.84 -5.34 -4.52
C ILE A 94 4.55 -6.41 -3.70
N ALA A 95 3.82 -7.21 -2.91
CA ALA A 95 4.41 -8.29 -2.13
C ALA A 95 5.02 -9.40 -3.00
N GLU A 96 4.47 -9.63 -4.19
CA GLU A 96 4.96 -10.60 -5.17
C GLU A 96 6.11 -10.05 -6.04
N THR A 97 6.14 -8.74 -6.34
CA THR A 97 7.18 -8.11 -7.16
C THR A 97 8.43 -7.72 -6.38
N ILE A 98 8.32 -7.37 -5.10
CA ILE A 98 9.49 -6.94 -4.33
C ILE A 98 10.32 -8.16 -3.90
N SER A 99 11.44 -8.37 -4.58
CA SER A 99 12.46 -9.36 -4.21
C SER A 99 13.24 -8.93 -2.97
N THR A 100 13.59 -9.90 -2.10
CA THR A 100 14.50 -9.67 -0.97
C THR A 100 15.86 -9.12 -1.41
N GLU A 101 16.35 -9.50 -2.58
CA GLU A 101 17.61 -9.01 -3.14
C GLU A 101 17.51 -7.53 -3.51
N GLU A 102 16.39 -7.10 -4.09
CA GLU A 102 16.13 -5.70 -4.43
C GLU A 102 15.94 -4.82 -3.19
N ILE A 103 15.28 -5.35 -2.15
CA ILE A 103 15.19 -4.67 -0.85
C ILE A 103 16.60 -4.45 -0.30
N ILE A 104 17.43 -5.50 -0.29
CA ILE A 104 18.81 -5.43 0.21
C ILE A 104 19.62 -4.39 -0.58
N ASP A 105 19.55 -4.40 -1.90
CA ASP A 105 20.21 -3.40 -2.76
C ASP A 105 19.74 -1.98 -2.47
N SER A 106 18.43 -1.78 -2.25
CA SER A 106 17.88 -0.47 -1.88
C SER A 106 18.44 0.03 -0.54
N PHE A 107 18.66 -0.87 0.43
CA PHE A 107 19.31 -0.54 1.69
C PHE A 107 20.79 -0.20 1.51
N TYR A 108 21.50 -0.88 0.60
CA TYR A 108 22.89 -0.53 0.28
C TYR A 108 23.02 0.84 -0.40
N LEU A 109 22.00 1.26 -1.15
CA LEU A 109 21.96 2.58 -1.81
C LEU A 109 21.68 3.75 -0.84
N ILE A 110 21.00 3.49 0.28
CA ILE A 110 20.82 4.48 1.35
C ILE A 110 22.15 4.59 2.10
N LYS A 111 23.02 5.47 1.57
CA LYS A 111 24.40 5.76 2.04
C LYS A 111 24.60 5.45 3.53
N GLU A 112 25.61 4.63 3.81
CA GLU A 112 26.09 4.28 5.15
C GLU A 112 25.86 5.41 6.16
N ARG A 113 24.96 5.20 7.12
CA ARG A 113 24.99 5.97 8.36
C ARG A 113 26.29 5.60 9.08
N ARG A 114 27.37 6.33 8.78
CA ARG A 114 28.59 6.28 9.59
C ARG A 114 28.26 6.80 10.98
N VAL A 115 27.88 5.92 11.89
CA VAL A 115 27.92 6.21 13.32
C VAL A 115 29.40 6.38 13.66
N HIS A 116 29.84 7.64 13.73
CA HIS A 116 31.12 7.96 14.33
C HIS A 116 30.92 7.81 15.84
N LEU A 117 31.17 6.61 16.36
CA LEU A 117 31.35 6.42 17.79
C LEU A 117 32.62 7.22 18.17
N LYS A 118 32.43 8.31 18.88
CA LYS A 118 33.50 9.03 19.60
C LYS A 118 33.76 8.35 20.93
#